data_AF-S2DDA4-F1
#
_entry.id   AF-S2DDA4-F1
#
_cell.length_a   1.000
_cell.length_b   1.000
_cell.length_c   1.000
_cell.angle_alpha   90.00
_cell.angle_beta   90.00
_cell.angle_gamma   90.00
#
_symmetry.space_group_name_H-M   'P 1'
#
loop_
_entity.id
_entity.type
_entity.pdbx_description
1 polymer ?
#
loop_
_entity_poly.entity_id
_entity_poly.type
_entity_poly.pdbx_seq_one_letter_code
_entity_poly.pdbx_strand_id
1 'polypeptide(L)' 'MDIFEILTLMDEKEIQVNKRLDSIISSNPDPFPFERINKGKSLLKLMEEIRKCIETDQLLLAGMKLKELEFQGINIVNK' A
#
# COMPACT_ATOMS: atom_id res chain seq x y z
N MET A 1 -8.13 -1.99 16.57
CA MET A 1 -7.93 -0.91 15.60
C MET A 1 -9.24 -0.74 14.87
N ASP A 2 -9.77 0.47 14.88
CA ASP A 2 -11.01 0.82 14.17
C ASP A 2 -10.77 0.93 12.66
N ILE A 3 -11.82 0.81 11.84
CA ILE A 3 -11.73 0.94 10.37
C ILE A 3 -11.18 2.32 9.99
N PHE A 4 -11.57 3.39 10.71
CA PHE A 4 -11.04 4.73 10.48
C PHE A 4 -9.53 4.81 10.73
N GLU A 5 -9.04 4.14 11.78
CA GLU A 5 -7.60 4.08 12.08
C GLU A 5 -6.84 3.34 10.98
N ILE A 6 -7.39 2.21 10.49
CA ILE A 6 -6.80 1.44 9.38
C ILE A 6 -6.69 2.31 8.12
N LEU A 7 -7.77 3.00 7.75
CA LEU A 7 -7.79 3.87 6.56
C LEU A 7 -6.80 5.04 6.68
N THR A 8 -6.70 5.65 7.86
CA THR A 8 -5.75 6.74 8.13
C THR A 8 -4.31 6.26 7.98
N LEU A 9 -3.97 5.10 8.57
CA LEU A 9 -2.63 4.52 8.41
C LEU A 9 -2.35 4.11 6.96
N MET A 10 -3.35 3.65 6.22
CA MET A 10 -3.23 3.38 4.79
C MET A 10 -2.90 4.65 4.01
N ASP A 11 -3.58 5.77 4.26
CA ASP A 11 -3.28 7.07 3.64
C ASP A 11 -1.81 7.47 3.84
N GLU A 12 -1.32 7.36 5.07
CA GLU A 12 0.07 7.68 5.39
C GLU A 12 1.07 6.81 4.62
N LYS A 13 0.79 5.50 4.51
CA LYS A 13 1.64 4.55 3.78
C LYS A 13 1.58 4.78 2.28
N GLU A 14 0.41 5.11 1.74
CA GLU A 14 0.23 5.44 0.33
C GLU A 14 1.08 6.66 -0.06
N ILE A 15 1.02 7.72 0.75
CA ILE A 15 1.86 8.92 0.58
C ILE A 15 3.35 8.57 0.63
N GLN A 16 3.78 7.69 1.55
CA GLN A 16 5.17 7.26 1.64
C GLN A 16 5.64 6.48 0.41
N VAL A 17 4.79 5.58 -0.12
CA VAL A 17 5.10 4.81 -1.33
C VAL A 17 5.20 5.73 -2.53
N ASN A 18 4.25 6.64 -2.73
CA ASN A 18 4.26 7.62 -3.81
C ASN A 18 5.53 8.48 -3.78
N LYS A 19 5.86 9.08 -2.63
CA LYS A 19 7.10 9.87 -2.45
C LYS A 19 8.37 9.09 -2.81
N ARG A 20 8.43 7.79 -2.48
CA ARG A 20 9.57 6.94 -2.82
C ARG A 20 9.64 6.63 -4.31
N LEU A 21 8.49 6.35 -4.94
CA LEU A 21 8.42 6.14 -6.39
C LEU A 21 8.85 7.39 -7.15
N ASP A 22 8.32 8.56 -6.77
CA ASP A 22 8.68 9.84 -7.38
C ASP A 22 10.17 10.12 -7.25
N SER A 23 10.75 9.85 -6.08
CA SER A 23 12.19 10.00 -5.84
C SER A 23 13.03 9.07 -6.74
N ILE A 24 12.66 7.80 -6.87
CA ILE A 24 13.34 6.84 -7.74
C ILE A 24 13.25 7.27 -9.21
N ILE A 25 12.07 7.66 -9.67
CA ILE A 25 11.85 8.07 -11.06
C ILE A 25 12.63 9.36 -11.36
N SER A 26 12.59 10.32 -10.44
CA SER A 26 13.27 11.62 -10.61
C SER A 26 14.79 11.51 -10.54
N SER A 27 15.31 10.61 -9.70
CA SER A 27 16.77 10.37 -9.59
C SER A 27 17.34 9.59 -10.78
N ASN A 28 16.49 8.92 -11.56
CA ASN A 28 16.85 8.13 -12.74
C ASN A 28 18.16 7.32 -12.57
N PRO A 29 18.24 6.45 -11.56
CA PRO A 29 19.48 5.74 -11.26
C PRO A 29 19.81 4.72 -12.36
N ASP A 30 21.10 4.42 -12.52
CA ASP A 30 21.61 3.44 -13.48
C ASP A 30 22.34 2.30 -12.73
N PRO A 31 21.88 1.04 -12.83
CA PRO A 31 20.75 0.56 -13.61
C PRO A 31 19.38 1.01 -13.06
N PHE A 32 18.42 1.21 -13.97
CA PHE A 32 17.07 1.66 -13.60
C PHE A 32 16.26 0.55 -12.89
N PRO A 33 15.72 0.79 -11.68
CA PRO A 33 15.19 -0.25 -10.80
C PRO A 33 13.71 -0.54 -11.10
N PHE A 34 13.41 -1.05 -12.30
CA PHE A 34 12.04 -1.36 -12.73
C PHE A 34 11.26 -2.25 -11.76
N GLU A 35 11.91 -3.27 -11.18
CA GLU A 35 11.26 -4.18 -10.22
C GLU A 35 10.78 -3.45 -8.97
N ARG A 36 11.56 -2.48 -8.45
CA ARG A 36 11.16 -1.68 -7.29
C ARG A 36 9.97 -0.79 -7.60
N ILE A 37 9.94 -0.20 -8.79
CA ILE A 37 8.82 0.63 -9.25
C ILE A 37 7.56 -0.22 -9.40
N ASN A 38 7.66 -1.38 -10.04
CA ASN A 38 6.54 -2.29 -10.21
C ASN A 38 6.01 -2.77 -8.85
N LYS A 39 6.89 -3.12 -7.91
CA LYS A 39 6.48 -3.45 -6.54
C LYS A 39 5.71 -2.30 -5.88
N GLY A 40 6.21 -1.07 -5.98
CA GLY A 40 5.52 0.10 -5.42
C GLY A 40 4.13 0.31 -6.03
N LYS A 41 3.99 0.18 -7.36
CA LYS A 41 2.68 0.26 -8.04
C LYS A 41 1.72 -0.84 -7.58
N SER A 42 2.20 -2.08 -7.43
CA SER A 42 1.37 -3.18 -6.92
C SER A 42 0.89 -2.95 -5.48
N LEU A 43 1.74 -2.37 -4.62
CA LEU A 43 1.34 -2.00 -3.25
C LEU A 43 0.22 -0.95 -3.24
N LEU A 44 0.33 0.09 -4.08
CA LEU A 44 -0.70 1.13 -4.21
C LEU A 44 -2.03 0.53 -4.69
N LYS A 45 -1.97 -0.35 -5.69
CA LYS A 45 -3.17 -1.05 -6.18
C LYS A 45 -3.81 -1.90 -5.10
N LEU A 46 -3.02 -2.62 -4.29
CA LEU A 46 -3.54 -3.43 -3.19
C LEU A 46 -4.23 -2.57 -2.12
N MET A 47 -3.68 -1.38 -1.82
CA MET A 47 -4.32 -0.42 -0.91
C MET A 47 -5.66 0.08 -1.46
N GLU A 48 -5.73 0.42 -2.74
CA GLU A 48 -6.98 0.80 -3.41
C GLU A 48 -8.03 -0.31 -3.32
N GLU A 49 -7.64 -1.57 -3.59
CA GLU A 49 -8.54 -2.71 -3.49
C GLU A 49 -9.07 -2.92 -2.07
N ILE A 50 -8.24 -2.70 -1.04
CA ILE A 50 -8.67 -2.77 0.37
C ILE A 50 -9.72 -1.69 0.66
N ARG A 51 -9.49 -0.43 0.24
CA ARG A 51 -10.46 0.66 0.43
C ARG A 51 -11.80 0.32 -0.20
N LYS A 52 -11.77 -0.16 -1.44
CA LYS A 52 -12.99 -0.57 -2.15
C LYS A 52 -13.72 -1.71 -1.44
N CYS A 53 -13.00 -2.66 -0.86
CA CYS A 53 -13.62 -3.72 -0.06
C CYS A 53 -14.29 -3.16 1.20
N ILE A 54 -13.67 -2.19 1.88
CA ILE A 54 -14.25 -1.52 3.04
C ILE A 54 -15.50 -0.72 2.65
N GLU A 55 -15.43 0.08 1.58
CA GLU A 55 -16.56 0.88 1.07
C GLU A 55 -17.76 0.03 0.65
N THR A 56 -17.52 -1.20 0.20
CA THR A 56 -18.56 -2.16 -0.23
C THR A 56 -18.94 -3.17 0.86
N ASP A 57 -18.54 -2.91 2.12
CA ASP A 57 -18.80 -3.74 3.31
C ASP A 57 -18.28 -5.20 3.20
N GLN A 58 -17.31 -5.44 2.32
CA GLN A 58 -16.63 -6.73 2.13
C GLN A 58 -15.47 -6.89 3.14
N LEU A 59 -15.76 -6.76 4.44
CA LEU A 59 -14.74 -6.66 5.49
C LEU A 59 -13.83 -7.89 5.61
N LEU A 60 -14.34 -9.09 5.35
CA LEU A 60 -13.53 -10.31 5.33
C LEU A 60 -12.46 -10.26 4.23
N LEU A 61 -12.86 -9.83 3.03
CA LEU A 61 -11.96 -9.68 1.89
C LEU A 61 -10.96 -8.55 2.12
N ALA A 62 -11.41 -7.43 2.70
CA ALA A 62 -10.54 -6.34 3.12
C ALA A 62 -9.45 -6.84 4.09
N GLY A 63 -9.83 -7.63 5.11
CA GLY A 63 -8.89 -8.21 6.07
C GLY A 63 -7.88 -9.18 5.44
N MET A 64 -8.31 -10.01 4.48
CA MET A 64 -7.40 -10.88 3.73
C MET A 64 -6.37 -10.09 2.94
N LYS A 65 -6.82 -9.05 2.22
CA LYS A 65 -5.95 -8.16 1.44
C LYS A 65 -5.03 -7.33 2.33
N LEU A 66 -5.50 -6.91 3.51
CA LEU A 66 -4.67 -6.21 4.50
C LEU A 66 -3.51 -7.11 4.95
N LYS A 67 -3.76 -8.39 5.23
CA LYS A 67 -2.72 -9.35 5.57
C LYS A 67 -1.73 -9.58 4.43
N GLU A 68 -2.20 -9.57 3.18
CA GLU A 68 -1.33 -9.60 2.00
C GLU A 68 -0.44 -8.36 1.93
N LEU A 69 -0.99 -7.18 2.21
CA LEU A 69 -0.25 -5.92 2.24
C LEU A 69 0.88 -5.94 3.29
N GLU A 70 0.61 -6.52 4.46
CA GLU A 70 1.59 -6.75 5.51
C GLU A 70 2.69 -7.72 5.07
N PHE A 71 2.33 -8.83 4.43
CA PHE A 71 3.29 -9.79 3.89
C PHE A 71 4.23 -9.16 2.84
N GLN A 72 3.74 -8.18 2.08
CA GLN A 72 4.56 -7.46 1.10
C GLN A 72 5.49 -6.38 1.72
N GLY A 73 5.37 -6.16 3.03
CA GLY A 73 6.25 -5.31 3.84
C GLY A 73 5.65 -3.97 4.28
N ILE A 74 4.33 -3.78 4.15
CA ILE A 74 3.63 -2.60 4.67
C ILE A 74 2.78 -2.99 5.87
N ASN A 75 3.30 -2.73 7.07
CA ASN A 75 2.60 -3.01 8.31
C ASN A 75 1.57 -1.92 8.61
N ILE A 76 0.31 -2.31 8.76
CA ILE A 76 -0.81 -1.43 9.10
C ILE A 76 -1.41 -1.83 10.44
N VAL A 77 -1.39 -3.11 10.79
CA VAL A 77 -1.79 -3.60 12.11
C VAL A 77 -0.55 -3.88 12.94
N ASN A 78 -0.01 -2.86 13.62
CA ASN A 78 1.00 -3.10 14.65
C ASN A 78 0.33 -3.46 15.99
N LYS A 79 0.91 -4.47 16.65
CA LYS A 79 0.54 -5.03 17.96
C LYS A 79 0.46 -4.02 19.09
#